data_AF-A0A662VZC4-F1
#
_entry.id   AF-A0A662VZC4-F1
#
_cell.length_a   1.000
_cell.length_b   1.000
_cell.length_c   1.000
_cell.angle_alpha   90.00
_cell.angle_beta   90.00
_cell.angle_gamma   90.00
#
_symmetry.space_group_name_H-M   'P 1'
#
loop_
_entity.id
_entity.type
_entity.pdbx_description
1 polymer ?
#
loop_
_entity_poly.entity_id
_entity_poly.type
_entity_poly.pdbx_seq_one_letter_code
_entity_poly.pdbx_strand_id
1 'polypeptide(L)'
;MILVKVREISYSRLFNLENYNNERIEFRAEIEDGQDENKAMAELFFKVLQVENSFAMYREFMRKVETLDSEIKSTQRTLKRYYEVLYELEVERLELDAKKEKDQCRIISIEEQYKNTLEKIEKIKESLRELVKKRNDALYRLLSVKTAILNGDFVKFGEPQPKDAEDLIKSVQTAAQIKVKSGHHVDVDPDVLG
;
A
#
# COMPACT_ATOMS: atom_id res chain seq x y z
N MET A 1 -37.60 24.39 40.72
CA MET A 1 -37.01 23.85 39.48
C MET A 1 -35.90 24.80 39.05
N ILE A 2 -34.64 24.35 39.06
CA ILE A 2 -33.54 25.13 38.48
C ILE A 2 -33.64 24.90 36.97
N LEU A 3 -33.86 25.98 36.20
CA LEU A 3 -33.76 25.95 34.75
C LEU A 3 -32.29 25.75 34.39
N VAL A 4 -31.93 24.55 33.92
CA VAL A 4 -30.61 24.29 33.34
C VAL A 4 -30.53 25.08 32.04
N LYS A 5 -29.63 26.08 31.97
CA LYS A 5 -29.43 26.88 30.77
C LYS A 5 -28.43 26.13 29.88
N VAL A 6 -28.91 25.49 28.83
CA VAL A 6 -28.07 24.82 27.84
C VAL A 6 -27.49 25.90 26.92
N ARG A 7 -26.17 25.87 26.70
CA ARG A 7 -25.47 26.75 25.74
C ARG A 7 -24.94 25.89 24.59
N GLU A 8 -24.92 26.44 23.39
CA GLU A 8 -24.40 25.76 22.20
C GLU A 8 -23.02 26.33 21.85
N ILE A 9 -22.04 25.44 21.67
CA ILE A 9 -20.73 25.78 21.13
C ILE A 9 -20.52 25.09 19.79
N SER A 10 -19.97 25.82 18.82
CA SER A 10 -19.78 25.36 17.44
C SER A 10 -18.32 25.46 17.02
N TYR A 11 -17.82 24.45 16.30
CA TYR A 11 -16.54 24.48 15.60
C TYR A 11 -16.76 24.07 14.15
N SER A 12 -16.27 24.86 13.20
CA SER A 12 -16.38 24.53 11.77
C SER A 12 -15.01 24.51 11.11
N ARG A 13 -14.83 23.59 10.16
CA ARG A 13 -13.60 23.48 9.37
C ARG A 13 -13.92 23.05 7.94
N LEU A 14 -13.03 23.42 7.01
CA LEU A 14 -13.06 22.92 5.64
C LEU A 14 -12.38 21.55 5.58
N PHE A 15 -13.08 20.58 5.00
CA PHE A 15 -12.60 19.23 4.77
C PHE A 15 -12.49 18.98 3.27
N ASN A 16 -11.42 18.32 2.86
CA ASN A 16 -11.29 17.79 1.51
C ASN A 16 -11.70 16.32 1.52
N LEU A 17 -12.90 15.98 1.07
CA LEU A 17 -13.34 14.58 1.06
C LEU A 17 -12.69 13.79 -0.08
N GLU A 18 -12.49 14.43 -1.23
CA GLU A 18 -11.85 13.88 -2.42
C GLU A 18 -10.78 14.85 -2.95
N ASN A 19 -10.47 14.79 -4.25
CA ASN A 19 -9.60 15.77 -4.89
C ASN A 19 -10.36 17.08 -5.10
N TYR A 20 -9.96 18.13 -4.37
CA TYR A 20 -10.39 19.52 -4.55
C TYR A 20 -11.86 19.86 -4.20
N ASN A 21 -12.60 18.94 -3.57
CA ASN A 21 -13.94 19.22 -3.02
C ASN A 21 -13.82 19.65 -1.55
N ASN A 22 -13.74 20.96 -1.32
CA ASN A 22 -13.76 21.54 0.01
C ASN A 22 -15.21 21.66 0.51
N GLU A 23 -15.56 20.86 1.52
CA GLU A 23 -16.83 20.98 2.22
C GLU A 23 -16.62 21.60 3.60
N ARG A 24 -17.46 22.58 3.96
CA ARG A 24 -17.48 23.12 5.32
C ARG A 24 -18.38 22.22 6.17
N ILE A 25 -17.79 21.58 7.16
CA ILE A 25 -18.54 20.79 8.15
C ILE A 25 -18.48 21.52 9.48
N GLU A 26 -19.65 21.74 10.08
CA GLU A 26 -19.81 22.33 11.40
C GLU A 26 -20.16 21.24 12.42
N PHE A 27 -19.48 21.26 13.55
CA PHE A 27 -19.71 20.39 14.68
C PHE A 27 -20.24 21.25 15.83
N ARG A 28 -21.31 20.79 16.46
CA ARG A 28 -21.98 21.49 17.56
C ARG A 28 -21.98 20.59 18.79
N ALA A 29 -21.76 21.20 19.95
CA ALA A 29 -21.92 20.56 21.23
C ALA A 29 -22.84 21.42 22.11
N GLU A 30 -23.77 20.74 22.75
CA GLU A 30 -24.61 21.31 23.80
C GLU A 30 -23.91 21.12 25.14
N ILE A 31 -23.77 22.21 25.90
CA ILE A 31 -23.13 22.20 27.22
C ILE A 31 -24.12 22.69 28.28
N GLU A 32 -24.09 22.04 29.44
CA GLU A 32 -24.93 22.38 30.59
C GLU A 32 -24.31 23.50 31.45
N ASP A 33 -25.14 24.20 32.22
CA ASP A 33 -24.68 25.24 33.14
C ASP A 33 -23.70 24.67 34.19
N GLY A 34 -22.49 25.24 34.24
CA GLY A 34 -21.41 24.81 35.14
C GLY A 34 -20.33 23.95 34.49
N GLN A 35 -20.49 23.55 33.23
CA GLN A 35 -19.42 22.93 32.43
C GLN A 35 -18.43 23.99 31.92
N ASP A 36 -17.15 23.61 31.81
CA ASP A 36 -16.09 24.48 31.27
C ASP A 36 -16.18 24.53 29.74
N GLU A 37 -16.57 25.70 29.23
CA GLU A 37 -16.70 25.97 27.80
C GLU A 37 -15.40 25.72 27.03
N ASN A 38 -14.23 26.04 27.62
CA ASN A 38 -12.93 25.85 26.98
C ASN A 38 -12.59 24.37 26.86
N LYS A 39 -12.90 23.58 27.89
CA LYS A 39 -12.72 22.14 27.86
C LYS A 39 -13.59 21.50 26.79
N ALA A 40 -14.87 21.88 26.71
CA ALA A 40 -15.79 21.36 25.70
C ALA A 40 -15.37 21.76 24.27
N MET A 41 -14.86 22.99 24.08
CA MET A 41 -14.28 23.43 22.81
C MET A 41 -13.04 22.61 22.42
N ALA A 42 -12.15 22.30 23.38
CA ALA A 42 -10.98 21.47 23.14
C ALA A 42 -11.36 20.03 22.76
N GLU A 43 -12.36 19.43 23.43
CA GLU A 43 -12.88 18.10 23.08
C GLU A 43 -13.47 18.08 21.66
N LEU A 44 -14.24 19.11 21.31
CA LEU A 44 -14.79 19.29 19.96
C LEU A 44 -13.68 19.40 18.91
N PHE A 45 -12.62 20.17 19.19
CA PHE A 45 -11.45 20.30 18.34
C PHE A 45 -10.76 18.95 18.09
N PHE A 46 -10.51 18.15 19.12
CA PHE A 46 -9.85 16.85 18.97
C PHE A 46 -10.71 15.85 18.20
N LYS A 47 -12.04 15.85 18.40
CA LYS A 47 -12.95 15.03 17.57
C LYS A 47 -12.87 15.41 16.09
N VAL A 48 -12.85 16.70 15.79
CA VAL A 48 -12.69 17.20 14.42
C VAL A 48 -11.34 16.79 13.83
N LEU A 49 -10.27 16.84 14.61
CA LEU A 49 -8.95 16.39 14.19
C LEU A 49 -8.94 14.88 13.86
N GLN A 50 -9.61 14.04 14.66
CA GLN A 50 -9.73 12.60 14.40
C GLN A 50 -10.46 12.32 13.07
N VAL A 51 -11.51 13.09 12.77
CA VAL A 51 -12.24 13.02 11.49
C VAL A 51 -11.30 13.40 10.33
N GLU A 52 -10.59 14.52 10.46
CA GLU A 52 -9.64 14.98 9.43
C GLU A 52 -8.55 13.94 9.13
N ASN A 53 -7.96 13.34 10.17
CA ASN A 53 -6.94 12.31 10.05
C ASN A 53 -7.47 11.07 9.35
N SER A 54 -8.68 10.62 9.70
CA SER A 54 -9.33 9.49 9.03
C SER A 54 -9.56 9.75 7.54
N PHE A 55 -10.00 10.96 7.18
CA PHE A 55 -10.15 11.36 5.78
C PHE A 55 -8.81 11.46 5.06
N ALA A 56 -7.77 11.97 5.73
CA ALA A 56 -6.43 12.04 5.15
C ALA A 56 -5.88 10.65 4.82
N MET A 57 -6.03 9.70 5.74
CA MET A 57 -5.67 8.30 5.51
C MET A 57 -6.47 7.66 4.38
N TYR A 58 -7.77 7.94 4.29
CA TYR A 58 -8.60 7.47 3.19
C TYR A 58 -8.07 7.94 1.83
N ARG A 59 -7.75 9.24 1.71
CA ARG A 59 -7.16 9.82 0.49
C ARG A 59 -5.78 9.24 0.18
N GLU A 60 -4.94 9.02 1.20
CA GLU A 60 -3.62 8.42 1.02
C GLU A 60 -3.71 7.00 0.45
N PHE A 61 -4.55 6.14 1.04
CA PHE A 61 -4.71 4.78 0.55
C PHE A 61 -5.35 4.73 -0.84
N MET A 62 -6.28 5.64 -1.14
CA MET A 62 -6.85 5.76 -2.48
C MET A 62 -5.76 6.04 -3.53
N ARG A 63 -4.94 7.08 -3.31
CA ARG A 63 -3.81 7.42 -4.19
C ARG A 63 -2.79 6.28 -4.33
N LYS A 64 -2.54 5.57 -3.22
CA LYS A 64 -1.65 4.41 -3.23
C LYS A 64 -2.20 3.27 -4.09
N VAL A 65 -3.49 2.97 -4.01
CA VAL A 65 -4.13 1.96 -4.87
C VAL A 65 -4.03 2.38 -6.34
N GLU A 66 -4.34 3.63 -6.68
CA GLU A 66 -4.25 4.15 -8.06
C GLU A 66 -2.82 4.07 -8.62
N THR A 67 -1.83 4.38 -7.79
CA THR A 67 -0.41 4.29 -8.16
C THR A 67 -0.02 2.84 -8.46
N LEU A 68 -0.39 1.91 -7.57
CA LEU A 68 -0.11 0.48 -7.75
C LEU A 68 -0.85 -0.12 -8.95
N ASP A 69 -2.10 0.28 -9.21
CA ASP A 69 -2.84 -0.15 -10.41
C ASP A 69 -2.13 0.32 -11.70
N SER A 70 -1.56 1.53 -11.68
CA SER A 70 -0.76 2.06 -12.80
C SER A 70 0.55 1.30 -12.99
N GLU A 71 1.26 0.98 -11.91
CA GLU A 71 2.50 0.17 -11.93
C GLU A 71 2.23 -1.26 -12.41
N ILE A 72 1.15 -1.89 -11.95
CA ILE A 72 0.69 -3.21 -12.41
C ILE A 72 0.46 -3.19 -13.92
N LYS A 73 -0.28 -2.19 -14.43
CA LYS A 73 -0.57 -2.05 -15.86
C LYS A 73 0.70 -1.85 -16.69
N SER A 74 1.65 -1.06 -16.20
CA SER A 74 2.96 -0.87 -16.84
C SER A 74 3.77 -2.17 -16.88
N THR A 75 3.77 -2.92 -15.77
CA THR A 75 4.47 -4.19 -15.65
C THR A 75 3.86 -5.27 -16.57
N GLN A 76 2.54 -5.32 -16.67
CA GLN A 76 1.83 -6.21 -17.61
C GLN A 76 2.20 -5.92 -19.07
N ARG A 77 2.27 -4.64 -19.46
CA ARG A 77 2.73 -4.26 -20.81
C ARG A 77 4.16 -4.70 -21.08
N THR A 78 5.02 -4.57 -20.09
CA THR A 78 6.42 -5.02 -20.19
C THR A 78 6.50 -6.53 -20.33
N LEU A 79 5.73 -7.27 -19.52
CA LEU A 79 5.63 -8.74 -19.61
C LEU A 79 5.15 -9.19 -21.00
N LYS A 80 4.11 -8.53 -21.54
CA LYS A 80 3.60 -8.80 -22.90
C LYS A 80 4.69 -8.67 -23.95
N ARG A 81 5.47 -7.58 -23.92
CA ARG A 81 6.59 -7.36 -24.87
C ARG A 81 7.64 -8.46 -24.80
N TYR A 82 7.99 -8.92 -23.60
CA TYR A 82 8.95 -10.02 -23.48
C TYR A 82 8.40 -11.35 -24.00
N TYR A 83 7.11 -11.61 -23.85
CA TYR A 83 6.47 -12.76 -24.50
C TYR A 83 6.46 -12.63 -26.02
N GLU A 84 6.19 -11.44 -26.58
CA GLU A 84 6.28 -11.19 -28.02
C GLU A 84 7.69 -11.52 -28.55
N VAL A 85 8.74 -11.01 -27.88
CA VAL A 85 10.14 -11.34 -28.22
C VAL A 85 10.42 -12.84 -28.10
N LEU A 86 9.90 -13.50 -27.07
CA LEU A 86 10.08 -14.95 -26.88
C LEU A 86 9.52 -15.73 -28.08
N TYR A 87 8.31 -15.39 -28.52
CA TYR A 87 7.67 -16.04 -29.66
C TYR A 87 8.35 -15.71 -30.99
N GLU A 88 8.84 -14.48 -31.17
CA GLU A 88 9.65 -14.12 -32.35
C GLU A 88 10.92 -14.97 -32.44
N LEU A 89 11.61 -15.19 -31.32
CA LEU A 89 12.78 -16.06 -31.25
C LEU A 89 12.46 -17.54 -31.54
N GLU A 90 11.30 -18.04 -31.08
CA GLU A 90 10.84 -19.40 -31.39
C GLU A 90 10.59 -19.58 -32.88
N VAL A 91 9.91 -18.62 -33.51
CA VAL A 91 9.64 -18.64 -34.95
C VAL A 91 10.94 -18.59 -35.74
N GLU A 92 11.85 -17.68 -35.40
CA GLU A 92 13.15 -17.56 -36.07
C GLU A 92 13.95 -18.86 -35.98
N ARG A 93 13.99 -19.50 -34.79
CA ARG A 93 14.65 -20.79 -34.62
C ARG A 93 14.07 -21.87 -35.53
N LEU A 94 12.73 -21.98 -35.58
CA LEU A 94 12.06 -22.97 -36.41
C LEU A 94 12.32 -22.75 -37.91
N GLU A 95 12.40 -21.49 -38.35
CA GLU A 95 12.74 -21.16 -39.73
C GLU A 95 14.18 -21.55 -40.10
N LEU A 96 15.15 -21.32 -39.20
CA LEU A 96 16.55 -21.72 -39.41
C LEU A 96 16.71 -23.24 -39.46
N ASP A 97 16.03 -23.96 -38.56
CA ASP A 97 16.01 -25.42 -38.54
C ASP A 97 15.41 -25.99 -39.85
N ALA A 98 14.32 -25.39 -40.35
CA ALA A 98 13.66 -25.80 -41.59
C ALA A 98 14.51 -25.56 -42.85
N LYS A 99 15.28 -24.46 -42.88
CA LYS A 99 16.18 -24.11 -44.00
C LYS A 99 17.42 -24.99 -44.06
N LYS A 100 17.67 -25.85 -43.06
CA LYS A 100 18.94 -26.60 -42.88
C LYS A 100 20.16 -25.68 -42.95
N GLU A 101 20.00 -24.42 -42.53
CA GLU A 101 21.09 -23.45 -42.55
C GLU A 101 22.14 -23.89 -41.52
N LYS A 102 23.40 -23.99 -41.96
CA LYS A 102 24.54 -24.37 -41.12
C LYS A 102 25.03 -23.23 -40.22
N ASP A 103 24.20 -22.24 -39.95
CA ASP A 103 24.61 -21.05 -39.20
C ASP A 103 24.50 -21.30 -37.68
N GLN A 104 25.28 -22.29 -37.22
CA GLN A 104 25.30 -22.76 -35.83
C GLN A 104 25.52 -21.59 -34.83
N CYS A 105 26.27 -20.57 -35.23
CA CYS A 105 26.48 -19.37 -34.43
C CYS A 105 25.18 -18.58 -34.19
N ARG A 106 24.29 -18.46 -35.19
CA ARG A 106 23.00 -17.77 -35.02
C ARG A 106 22.05 -18.58 -34.15
N ILE A 107 22.00 -19.90 -34.33
CA ILE A 107 21.18 -20.79 -33.50
C ILE A 107 21.59 -20.69 -32.03
N ILE A 108 22.89 -20.79 -31.72
CA ILE A 108 23.42 -20.63 -30.34
C ILE A 108 23.04 -19.26 -29.78
N SER A 109 23.15 -18.19 -30.58
CA SER A 109 22.76 -16.83 -30.16
C SER A 109 21.27 -16.71 -29.86
N ILE A 110 20.40 -17.38 -30.63
CA ILE A 110 18.95 -17.41 -30.38
C ILE A 110 18.65 -18.19 -29.10
N GLU A 111 19.29 -19.33 -28.87
CA GLU A 111 19.10 -20.11 -27.64
C GLU A 111 19.50 -19.31 -26.39
N GLU A 112 20.59 -18.56 -26.46
CA GLU A 112 21.01 -17.66 -25.38
C GLU A 112 20.01 -16.52 -25.15
N GLN A 113 19.55 -15.86 -26.22
CA GLN A 113 18.53 -14.81 -26.14
C GLN A 113 17.20 -15.35 -25.59
N TYR A 114 16.80 -16.55 -25.97
CA TYR A 114 15.61 -17.24 -25.51
C TYR A 114 15.68 -17.49 -23.99
N LYS A 115 16.80 -18.07 -23.53
CA LYS A 115 17.03 -18.29 -22.09
C LYS A 115 17.02 -16.97 -21.30
N ASN A 116 17.73 -15.95 -21.77
CA ASN A 116 17.76 -14.63 -21.14
C ASN A 116 16.36 -13.99 -21.09
N THR A 117 15.54 -14.19 -22.12
CA THR A 117 14.17 -13.69 -22.19
C THR A 117 13.28 -14.40 -21.17
N LEU A 118 13.39 -15.73 -21.04
CA LEU A 118 12.68 -16.49 -20.01
C LEU A 118 13.04 -16.02 -18.59
N GLU A 119 14.32 -15.81 -18.30
CA GLU A 119 14.76 -15.30 -16.99
C GLU A 119 14.18 -13.92 -16.67
N LYS A 120 14.11 -13.03 -17.67
CA LYS A 120 13.47 -11.71 -17.52
C LYS A 120 11.97 -11.84 -17.28
N ILE A 121 11.28 -12.73 -18.00
CA ILE A 121 9.85 -13.02 -17.82
C ILE A 121 9.58 -13.46 -16.39
N GLU A 122 10.37 -14.39 -15.84
CA GLU A 122 10.18 -14.87 -14.47
C GLU A 122 10.41 -13.76 -13.43
N LYS A 123 11.44 -12.92 -13.60
CA LYS A 123 11.65 -11.74 -12.73
C LYS A 123 10.47 -10.77 -12.77
N ILE A 124 9.91 -10.52 -13.95
CA ILE A 124 8.76 -9.62 -14.11
C ILE A 124 7.50 -10.22 -13.49
N LYS A 125 7.28 -11.53 -13.65
CA LYS A 125 6.16 -12.24 -12.98
C LYS A 125 6.25 -12.09 -11.47
N GLU A 126 7.43 -12.26 -10.89
CA GLU A 126 7.61 -12.10 -9.44
C GLU A 126 7.34 -10.66 -9.00
N SER A 127 7.88 -9.67 -9.72
CA SER A 127 7.55 -8.26 -9.45
C SER A 127 6.05 -7.98 -9.55
N LEU A 128 5.35 -8.58 -10.52
CA LEU A 128 3.91 -8.42 -10.69
C LEU A 128 3.13 -9.02 -9.51
N ARG A 129 3.54 -10.20 -9.02
CA ARG A 129 2.95 -10.81 -7.80
C ARG A 129 3.10 -9.91 -6.59
N GLU A 130 4.29 -9.35 -6.38
CA GLU A 130 4.56 -8.42 -5.27
C GLU A 130 3.74 -7.12 -5.39
N LEU A 131 3.61 -6.56 -6.58
CA LEU A 131 2.76 -5.39 -6.82
C LEU A 131 1.30 -5.68 -6.51
N VAL A 132 0.77 -6.82 -6.97
CA VAL A 132 -0.62 -7.24 -6.68
C VAL A 132 -0.84 -7.43 -5.18
N LYS A 133 0.11 -8.04 -4.47
CA LYS A 133 0.06 -8.20 -3.01
C LYS A 133 -0.02 -6.83 -2.31
N LYS A 134 0.91 -5.92 -2.63
CA LYS A 134 0.93 -4.55 -2.08
C LYS A 134 -0.38 -3.80 -2.37
N ARG A 135 -0.93 -4.00 -3.58
CA ARG A 135 -2.19 -3.38 -4.01
C ARG A 135 -3.37 -3.90 -3.20
N ASN A 136 -3.44 -5.20 -2.96
CA ASN A 136 -4.48 -5.80 -2.14
C ASN A 136 -4.38 -5.38 -0.66
N ASP A 137 -3.16 -5.29 -0.12
CA ASP A 137 -2.95 -4.78 1.24
C ASP A 137 -3.39 -3.31 1.38
N ALA A 138 -3.07 -2.47 0.39
CA ALA A 138 -3.52 -1.08 0.35
C ALA A 138 -5.05 -0.99 0.22
N LEU A 139 -5.66 -1.83 -0.62
CA LEU A 139 -7.11 -1.89 -0.77
C LEU A 139 -7.81 -2.34 0.51
N TYR A 140 -7.28 -3.35 1.21
CA TYR A 140 -7.81 -3.79 2.50
C TYR A 140 -7.79 -2.65 3.52
N ARG A 141 -6.68 -1.91 3.62
CA ARG A 141 -6.58 -0.73 4.49
C ARG A 141 -7.57 0.37 4.09
N LEU A 142 -7.70 0.64 2.79
CA LEU A 142 -8.69 1.61 2.27
C LEU A 142 -10.12 1.23 2.69
N LEU A 143 -10.51 -0.04 2.53
CA LEU A 143 -11.83 -0.53 2.91
C LEU A 143 -12.06 -0.51 4.43
N SER A 144 -11.02 -0.78 5.21
CA SER A 144 -11.07 -0.69 6.67
C SER A 144 -11.31 0.74 7.14
N VAL A 145 -10.58 1.71 6.59
CA VAL A 145 -10.79 3.14 6.87
C VAL A 145 -12.17 3.60 6.40
N LYS A 146 -12.60 3.19 5.20
CA LYS A 146 -13.94 3.50 4.69
C LYS A 146 -15.04 3.00 5.62
N THR A 147 -14.93 1.75 6.08
CA THR A 147 -15.91 1.16 7.00
C THR A 147 -15.94 1.91 8.33
N ALA A 148 -14.78 2.28 8.87
CA ALA A 148 -14.73 3.06 10.11
C ALA A 148 -15.35 4.45 9.96
N ILE A 149 -15.07 5.15 8.85
CA ILE A 149 -15.72 6.44 8.53
C ILE A 149 -17.24 6.27 8.48
N LEU A 150 -17.75 5.26 7.78
CA LEU A 150 -19.19 5.00 7.65
C LEU A 150 -19.85 4.67 9.00
N ASN A 151 -19.13 4.01 9.90
CA ASN A 151 -19.61 3.67 11.24
C ASN A 151 -19.39 4.81 12.27
N GLY A 152 -18.77 5.92 11.88
CA GLY A 152 -18.38 7.00 12.79
C GLY A 152 -17.26 6.65 13.77
N ASP A 153 -16.53 5.54 13.54
CA ASP A 153 -15.40 5.09 14.36
C ASP A 153 -14.09 5.78 13.94
N PHE A 154 -13.99 7.07 14.28
CA PHE A 154 -12.80 7.88 13.94
C PHE A 154 -11.62 7.64 14.88
N VAL A 155 -11.83 6.99 16.03
CA VAL A 155 -10.78 6.76 17.04
C VAL A 155 -9.74 5.77 16.53
N LYS A 156 -10.18 4.74 15.79
CA LYS A 156 -9.32 3.66 15.27
C LYS A 156 -8.21 4.13 14.32
N PHE A 157 -8.41 5.28 13.66
CA PHE A 157 -7.50 5.81 12.63
C PHE A 157 -7.11 7.28 12.86
N GLY A 158 -7.79 7.97 13.78
CA GLY A 158 -7.63 9.40 14.03
C GLY A 158 -6.53 9.77 15.02
N GLU A 159 -6.05 8.83 15.84
CA GLU A 159 -4.95 9.10 16.78
C GLU A 159 -3.59 8.76 16.15
N PRO A 160 -2.62 9.69 16.17
CA PRO A 160 -1.24 9.34 15.86
C PRO A 160 -0.78 8.31 16.89
N GLN A 161 -0.66 7.05 16.46
CA GLN A 161 -0.14 6.03 17.35
C GLN A 161 1.32 6.40 17.68
N PRO A 162 1.67 6.56 18.97
CA PRO A 162 3.04 6.81 19.35
C PRO A 162 3.90 5.68 18.80
N LYS A 163 4.92 6.04 18.02
CA LYS A 163 5.89 5.08 17.52
C LYS A 163 6.94 4.90 18.60
N ASP A 164 6.94 3.74 19.25
CA ASP A 164 8.04 3.35 20.11
C ASP A 164 9.27 3.06 19.22
N ALA A 165 10.38 3.74 19.51
CA ALA A 165 11.63 3.56 18.80
C ALA A 165 12.11 2.10 18.89
N GLU A 166 11.85 1.44 20.03
CA GLU A 166 12.39 0.09 20.25
C GLU A 166 11.57 -0.96 19.51
N ASP A 167 10.27 -0.75 19.38
CA ASP A 167 9.41 -1.57 18.52
C ASP A 167 9.78 -1.42 17.04
N LEU A 168 10.10 -0.20 16.61
CA LEU A 168 10.59 0.05 15.24
C LEU A 168 11.93 -0.65 15.00
N ILE A 169 12.90 -0.50 15.90
CA ILE A 169 14.21 -1.15 15.80
C ILE A 169 14.05 -2.68 15.78
N LYS A 170 13.23 -3.23 16.67
CA LYS A 170 12.96 -4.67 16.75
C LYS A 170 12.28 -5.20 15.49
N SER A 171 11.33 -4.44 14.92
CA SER A 171 10.67 -4.80 13.66
C SER A 171 11.65 -4.85 12.49
N VAL A 172 12.57 -3.88 12.41
CA VAL A 172 13.62 -3.81 11.38
C VAL A 172 14.62 -4.95 11.56
N GLN A 173 15.08 -5.21 12.79
CA GLN A 173 15.97 -6.34 13.11
C GLN A 173 15.32 -7.68 12.73
N THR A 174 14.05 -7.87 13.06
CA THR A 174 13.31 -9.10 12.72
C THR A 174 13.16 -9.27 11.21
N ALA A 175 12.82 -8.21 10.48
CA ALA A 175 12.75 -8.24 9.02
C ALA A 175 14.11 -8.56 8.38
N ALA A 176 15.20 -8.02 8.93
CA ALA A 176 16.55 -8.32 8.48
C ALA A 176 16.93 -9.80 8.75
N GLN A 177 16.62 -10.33 9.94
CA GLN A 177 16.86 -11.73 10.28
C GLN A 177 16.08 -12.69 9.38
N ILE A 178 14.80 -12.41 9.10
CA ILE A 178 13.98 -13.20 8.18
C ILE A 178 14.61 -13.21 6.78
N LYS A 179 15.03 -12.04 6.28
CA LYS A 179 15.65 -11.91 4.96
C LYS A 179 16.95 -12.71 4.83
N VAL A 180 17.76 -12.74 5.89
CA VAL A 180 18.99 -13.55 5.94
C VAL A 180 18.65 -15.05 5.93
N LYS A 181 17.68 -15.48 6.77
CA LYS A 181 17.24 -16.88 6.85
C LYS A 181 16.54 -17.39 5.59
N SER A 182 15.84 -16.53 4.85
CA SER A 182 15.20 -16.91 3.57
C SER A 182 16.18 -16.93 2.39
N GLY A 183 17.29 -16.19 2.49
CA GLY A 183 18.32 -16.13 1.44
C GLY A 183 19.39 -17.22 1.54
N HIS A 184 19.50 -17.88 2.69
CA HIS A 184 20.42 -18.98 2.93
C HIS A 184 19.63 -20.11 3.59
N HIS A 185 19.47 -21.25 2.91
CA HIS A 185 19.18 -22.51 3.59
C HIS A 185 20.39 -22.85 4.46
N VAL A 186 20.46 -22.28 5.66
CA VAL A 186 21.45 -22.66 6.66
C VAL A 186 20.78 -23.70 7.53
N ASP A 187 21.14 -24.97 7.31
CA ASP A 187 21.08 -25.99 8.34
C ASP A 187 22.01 -25.50 9.46
N VAL A 188 21.44 -24.94 10.52
CA VAL A 188 22.22 -24.58 11.70
C VAL A 188 22.36 -25.85 12.53
N ASP A 189 23.57 -26.39 12.52
CA ASP A 189 24.00 -27.49 13.37
C ASP A 189 23.75 -27.11 14.86
N PRO A 190 23.08 -27.96 15.68
CA PRO A 190 22.66 -27.59 17.04
C PRO A 190 23.80 -27.29 18.03
N ASP A 191 25.06 -27.55 17.66
CA ASP A 191 26.19 -27.58 18.59
C ASP A 191 26.97 -26.26 18.72
N VAL A 192 26.47 -25.13 18.21
CA VAL A 192 27.16 -23.82 18.34
C VAL A 192 26.56 -22.91 19.42
N LEU A 193 25.79 -23.46 20.36
CA LEU A 193 25.38 -22.75 21.59
C LEU A 193 25.84 -23.52 22.85
N GLY A 194 27.14 -23.80 22.91
CA GLY A 194 27.88 -24.08 24.15
C GLY A 194 28.56 -22.81 24.65
#